data_AF-A0A496XPI9-F1
#
_entry.id   AF-A0A496XPI9-F1
#
_cell.length_a   1.000
_cell.length_b   1.000
_cell.length_c   1.000
_cell.angle_alpha   90.00
_cell.angle_beta   90.00
_cell.angle_gamma   90.00
#
_symmetry.space_group_name_H-M   'P 1'
#
loop_
_entity.id
_entity.type
_entity.pdbx_description
1 polymer ?
#
loop_
_entity_poly.entity_id
_entity_poly.type
_entity_poly.pdbx_seq_one_letter_code
_entity_poly.pdbx_strand_id
1 'polypeptide(L)'
;MDFCLNLRAETHSNSRLEGFVIKNLIKLFPKHQPYFYRTAIGDELDLLLVKGTEKLAFEIKASTVPEVEDEFWKVLKDLKPTKTFIIANVDSKFTIKDDIEVVNLEYMISYVKE
;
A
#
# COMPACT_ATOMS: atom_id res chain seq x y z
N MET A 1 -9.63 -9.28 17.56
CA MET A 1 -10.40 -8.21 16.90
C MET A 1 -10.27 -8.46 15.42
N ASP A 2 -11.36 -8.85 14.79
CA ASP A 2 -11.35 -9.49 13.47
C ASP A 2 -10.82 -8.57 12.38
N PHE A 3 -9.66 -8.95 11.82
CA PHE A 3 -9.05 -8.39 10.61
C PHE A 3 -10.05 -8.22 9.45
N CYS A 4 -11.11 -9.03 9.43
CA CYS A 4 -12.12 -9.07 8.38
C CYS A 4 -13.16 -7.95 8.41
N LEU A 5 -13.37 -7.23 9.53
CA LEU A 5 -14.46 -6.25 9.63
C LEU A 5 -14.22 -4.93 8.87
N ASN A 6 -12.95 -4.62 8.55
CA ASN A 6 -12.56 -3.30 8.00
C ASN A 6 -12.00 -3.38 6.57
N LEU A 7 -11.94 -4.57 5.98
CA LEU A 7 -11.46 -4.75 4.60
C LEU A 7 -12.65 -4.70 3.64
N ARG A 8 -12.59 -3.76 2.68
CA ARG A 8 -13.55 -3.67 1.58
C ARG A 8 -12.91 -4.16 0.28
N ALA A 9 -13.73 -4.74 -0.59
CA ALA A 9 -13.32 -5.15 -1.94
C ALA A 9 -13.43 -4.02 -2.97
N GLU A 10 -14.08 -2.90 -2.60
CA GLU A 10 -14.32 -1.77 -3.51
C GLU A 10 -13.32 -0.63 -3.29
N THR A 11 -12.79 -0.09 -4.39
CA THR A 11 -11.85 1.03 -4.40
C THR A 11 -12.53 2.31 -3.95
N HIS A 12 -12.04 2.94 -2.89
CA HIS A 12 -12.31 4.35 -2.60
C HIS A 12 -11.05 5.16 -2.91
N SER A 13 -10.81 5.45 -4.19
CA SER A 13 -9.65 6.27 -4.56
C SER A 13 -9.89 7.73 -4.20
N ASN A 14 -9.03 8.34 -3.39
CA ASN A 14 -9.15 9.75 -3.03
C ASN A 14 -8.69 10.68 -4.17
N SER A 15 -7.96 10.17 -5.17
CA SER A 15 -7.55 10.92 -6.37
C SER A 15 -7.40 10.10 -7.65
N ARG A 16 -7.33 10.78 -8.81
CA ARG A 16 -7.07 10.14 -10.13
C ARG A 16 -5.70 9.44 -10.19
N LEU A 17 -4.69 10.03 -9.55
CA LEU A 17 -3.34 9.47 -9.49
C LEU A 17 -3.35 8.16 -8.70
N GLU A 18 -3.92 8.20 -7.50
CA GLU A 18 -4.04 7.03 -6.62
C GLU A 18 -4.81 5.90 -7.30
N GLY A 19 -5.97 6.19 -7.90
CA GLY A 19 -6.73 5.20 -8.66
C GLY A 19 -5.96 4.61 -9.85
N PHE A 20 -5.08 5.39 -10.50
CA PHE A 20 -4.19 4.88 -11.55
C PHE A 20 -3.11 3.94 -10.99
N VAL A 21 -2.45 4.33 -9.90
CA VAL A 21 -1.41 3.53 -9.24
C VAL A 21 -1.99 2.20 -8.73
N ILE A 22 -3.11 2.25 -7.99
CA ILE A 22 -3.79 1.05 -7.46
C ILE A 22 -4.09 0.06 -8.58
N LYS A 23 -4.67 0.52 -9.70
CA LYS A 23 -5.02 -0.35 -10.83
C LYS A 23 -3.79 -1.00 -11.46
N ASN A 24 -2.66 -0.31 -11.52
CA ASN A 24 -1.41 -0.89 -12.03
C ASN A 24 -0.84 -1.92 -11.06
N LEU A 25 -0.82 -1.64 -9.75
CA LEU A 25 -0.39 -2.59 -8.74
C LEU A 25 -1.23 -3.87 -8.79
N ILE A 26 -2.56 -3.77 -8.81
CA ILE A 26 -3.45 -4.95 -8.91
C ILE A 26 -3.12 -5.79 -10.15
N LYS A 27 -2.83 -5.16 -11.29
CA LYS A 27 -2.44 -5.87 -12.51
C LYS A 27 -1.07 -6.54 -12.41
N LEU A 28 -0.12 -5.93 -11.71
CA LEU A 28 1.22 -6.47 -11.49
C LEU A 28 1.20 -7.69 -10.56
N PHE A 29 0.22 -7.78 -9.66
CA PHE A 29 0.09 -8.86 -8.68
C PHE A 29 -1.20 -9.69 -8.91
N PRO A 30 -1.34 -10.40 -10.05
CA PRO A 30 -2.60 -11.06 -10.43
C PRO A 30 -2.99 -12.25 -9.54
N LYS A 31 -2.08 -12.72 -8.68
CA LYS A 31 -2.33 -13.81 -7.72
C LYS A 31 -2.69 -13.31 -6.33
N HIS A 32 -2.68 -12.00 -6.12
CA HIS A 32 -2.98 -11.37 -4.83
C HIS A 32 -4.40 -10.82 -4.86
N GLN A 33 -5.15 -11.07 -3.79
CA GLN A 33 -6.46 -10.49 -3.60
C GLN A 33 -6.31 -9.04 -3.08
N PRO A 34 -6.90 -8.03 -3.75
CA PRO A 34 -6.90 -6.67 -3.27
C PRO A 34 -7.92 -6.43 -2.17
N TYR A 35 -7.52 -5.63 -1.20
CA TYR A 35 -8.37 -5.10 -0.14
C TYR A 35 -8.04 -3.63 0.14
N PHE A 36 -9.05 -2.88 0.53
CA PHE A 36 -8.98 -1.50 0.98
C PHE A 36 -9.27 -1.46 2.48
N TYR A 37 -8.45 -0.76 3.27
CA TYR A 37 -8.58 -0.74 4.72
C TYR A 37 -8.93 0.65 5.23
N ARG A 38 -9.99 0.73 6.05
CA ARG A 38 -10.36 1.95 6.79
C ARG A 38 -10.94 1.57 8.14
N THR A 39 -10.49 2.20 9.22
CA THR A 39 -11.07 2.02 10.57
C THR A 39 -12.28 2.93 10.80
N ALA A 40 -13.09 2.64 11.81
CA ALA A 40 -14.22 3.49 12.21
C ALA A 40 -13.78 4.89 12.69
N ILE A 41 -12.53 5.03 13.15
CA ILE A 41 -11.96 6.32 13.59
C ILE A 41 -11.18 7.05 12.48
N GLY A 42 -11.14 6.46 11.27
CA GLY A 42 -10.65 7.13 10.07
C GLY A 42 -9.24 6.76 9.61
N ASP A 43 -8.50 5.89 10.32
CA ASP A 43 -7.18 5.45 9.85
C ASP A 43 -7.33 4.63 8.55
N GLU A 44 -6.45 4.85 7.58
CA GLU A 44 -6.55 4.26 6.23
C GLU A 44 -5.27 3.57 5.78
N LEU A 45 -5.44 2.62 4.85
CA LEU A 45 -4.37 2.18 3.94
C LEU A 45 -4.96 2.02 2.54
N ASP A 46 -4.30 2.64 1.56
CA ASP A 46 -4.79 2.72 0.18
C ASP A 46 -4.95 1.34 -0.48
N LEU A 47 -4.02 0.41 -0.25
CA LEU A 47 -4.12 -0.94 -0.82
C LEU A 47 -3.37 -1.98 0.02
N LEU A 48 -4.04 -3.09 0.29
CA LEU A 48 -3.44 -4.32 0.79
C LEU A 48 -3.62 -5.44 -0.25
N LEU A 49 -2.52 -6.02 -0.70
CA LEU A 49 -2.51 -7.19 -1.59
C LEU A 49 -2.16 -8.45 -0.79
N VAL A 50 -3.03 -9.45 -0.82
CA VAL A 50 -2.89 -10.65 0.02
C VAL A 50 -2.81 -11.93 -0.81
N LYS A 51 -1.82 -12.78 -0.54
CA LYS A 51 -1.67 -14.11 -1.15
C LYS A 51 -1.21 -15.12 -0.10
N GLY A 52 -2.13 -15.95 0.37
CA GLY A 52 -1.85 -16.85 1.49
C GLY A 52 -1.50 -16.05 2.74
N THR A 53 -0.29 -16.25 3.28
CA THR A 53 0.22 -15.49 4.44
C THR A 53 0.96 -14.21 4.05
N GLU A 54 1.26 -14.01 2.77
CA GLU A 54 1.93 -12.81 2.27
C GLU A 54 0.94 -11.65 2.21
N LYS A 55 1.36 -10.51 2.78
CA LYS A 55 0.61 -9.25 2.79
C LYS A 55 1.52 -8.12 2.34
N LEU A 56 1.22 -7.52 1.20
CA LEU A 56 1.93 -6.36 0.67
C LEU A 56 1.06 -5.13 0.90
N ALA A 57 1.53 -4.21 1.75
CA ALA A 57 0.85 -2.95 2.05
C ALA A 57 1.40 -1.82 1.17
N PHE A 58 0.49 -1.00 0.64
CA PHE A 58 0.82 0.13 -0.22
C PHE A 58 0.10 1.39 0.26
N GLU A 59 0.89 2.44 0.48
CA GLU A 59 0.43 3.81 0.68
C GLU A 59 0.86 4.63 -0.55
N ILE A 60 0.02 5.53 -1.05
CA ILE A 60 0.26 6.28 -2.27
C ILE A 60 0.32 7.77 -1.96
N LYS A 61 1.45 8.41 -2.30
CA LYS A 61 1.65 9.84 -2.09
C LYS A 61 1.94 10.54 -3.41
N ALA A 62 1.24 11.64 -3.67
CA ALA A 62 1.52 12.50 -4.82
C ALA A 62 2.81 13.32 -4.64
N SER A 63 3.29 13.47 -3.40
CA SER A 63 4.51 14.21 -3.05
C SER A 63 5.78 13.48 -3.53
N THR A 64 6.80 14.25 -3.88
CA THR A 64 8.17 13.77 -4.16
C THR A 64 9.00 13.59 -2.88
N VAL A 65 8.54 14.16 -1.76
CA VAL A 65 9.08 13.96 -0.41
C VAL A 65 7.93 13.38 0.43
N PRO A 66 7.70 12.06 0.36
CA PRO A 66 6.56 11.46 1.06
C PRO A 66 6.84 11.36 2.55
N GLU A 67 5.91 11.87 3.34
CA GLU A 67 5.87 11.70 4.79
C GLU A 67 4.77 10.71 5.16
N VAL A 68 4.93 10.05 6.30
CA VAL A 68 3.94 9.11 6.86
C VAL A 68 3.45 9.62 8.20
N GLU A 69 2.13 9.56 8.37
CA GLU A 69 1.44 10.05 9.55
C GLU A 69 1.33 8.96 10.63
N ASP A 70 1.00 9.35 11.86
CA ASP A 70 0.77 8.43 12.99
C ASP A 70 -0.28 7.35 12.69
N GLU A 71 -1.27 7.70 11.88
CA GLU A 71 -2.34 6.83 11.38
C GLU A 71 -1.76 5.60 10.67
N PHE A 72 -0.82 5.83 9.74
CA PHE A 72 -0.19 4.80 8.93
C PHE A 72 0.51 3.76 9.81
N TRP A 73 1.22 4.21 10.84
CA TRP A 73 1.89 3.32 11.80
C TRP A 73 0.91 2.44 12.58
N LYS A 74 -0.27 2.97 12.96
CA LYS A 74 -1.33 2.18 13.60
C LYS A 74 -1.84 1.10 12.64
N VAL A 75 -2.08 1.46 11.38
CA VAL A 75 -2.56 0.52 10.38
C VAL A 75 -1.56 -0.61 10.13
N LEU A 76 -0.25 -0.32 10.05
CA LEU A 76 0.78 -1.36 9.93
C LEU A 76 0.82 -2.29 11.14
N LYS A 77 0.63 -1.76 12.35
CA LYS A 77 0.58 -2.57 13.58
C LYS A 77 -0.60 -3.53 13.59
N ASP A 78 -1.74 -3.10 13.07
CA ASP A 78 -2.96 -3.90 12.98
C ASP A 78 -2.86 -4.94 11.87
N LEU A 79 -2.41 -4.52 10.69
CA LEU A 79 -2.36 -5.37 9.50
C LEU A 79 -1.16 -6.31 9.48
N LYS A 80 -0.05 -5.95 10.12
CA LYS A 80 1.22 -6.72 10.15
C LYS A 80 1.62 -7.25 8.76
N PRO A 81 1.84 -6.36 7.77
CA PRO A 81 2.21 -6.78 6.43
C PRO A 81 3.59 -7.45 6.40
N THR A 82 3.80 -8.31 5.40
CA THR A 82 5.10 -8.93 5.10
C THR A 82 6.08 -7.90 4.54
N LYS A 83 5.57 -6.99 3.70
CA LYS A 83 6.34 -5.88 3.15
C LYS A 83 5.44 -4.67 2.96
N THR A 84 6.03 -3.49 3.15
CA THR A 84 5.33 -2.21 3.04
C THR A 84 6.04 -1.32 2.05
N PHE A 85 5.27 -0.72 1.15
CA PHE A 85 5.75 0.21 0.15
C PHE A 85 5.01 1.53 0.25
N ILE A 86 5.72 2.63 0.07
CA ILE A 86 5.14 3.94 -0.23
C ILE A 86 5.42 4.22 -1.70
N ILE A 87 4.34 4.29 -2.48
CA ILE A 87 4.43 4.64 -3.90
C ILE A 87 4.37 6.15 -4.03
N ALA A 88 5.48 6.73 -4.47
CA ALA A 88 5.64 8.18 -4.61
C ALA A 88 6.42 8.52 -5.88
N ASN A 89 6.35 9.77 -6.32
CA ASN A 89 7.10 10.24 -7.48
C ASN A 89 8.55 10.55 -7.11
N VAL A 90 9.34 9.50 -6.83
CA VAL A 90 10.75 9.59 -6.43
C VAL A 90 11.67 9.09 -7.54
N ASP A 91 12.83 9.72 -7.67
CA ASP A 91 13.81 9.38 -8.72
C ASP A 91 14.51 8.04 -8.47
N SER A 92 14.63 7.64 -7.20
CA SER A 92 15.26 6.39 -6.80
C SER A 92 14.61 5.83 -5.54
N LYS A 93 14.76 4.50 -5.37
CA LYS A 93 14.33 3.80 -4.16
C LYS A 93 15.15 4.28 -2.96
N PHE A 94 14.48 4.48 -1.84
CA PHE A 94 15.12 4.58 -0.53
C PHE A 94 14.26 3.92 0.54
N THR A 95 14.84 3.74 1.73
CA THR A 95 14.16 3.09 2.86
C THR A 95 13.97 4.10 3.98
N ILE A 96 12.80 4.07 4.62
CA ILE A 96 12.53 4.82 5.85
C ILE A 96 12.45 3.85 7.05
N LYS A 97 12.05 4.36 8.21
CA LYS A 97 11.89 3.58 9.44
C LYS A 97 11.11 2.28 9.21
N ASP A 98 11.48 1.23 9.95
CA ASP A 98 10.86 -0.11 9.93
C ASP A 98 10.93 -0.82 8.56
N ASP A 99 12.03 -0.61 7.84
CA ASP A 99 12.34 -1.22 6.52
C ASP A 99 11.29 -0.95 5.42
N ILE A 100 10.56 0.15 5.56
CA ILE A 100 9.55 0.57 4.58
C ILE A 100 10.26 1.15 3.36
N GLU A 101 9.93 0.62 2.18
CA GLU A 101 10.53 1.06 0.93
C GLU A 101 9.69 2.17 0.29
N VAL A 102 10.33 3.31 0.03
CA VAL A 102 9.76 4.38 -0.79
C VAL A 102 10.26 4.19 -2.22
N VAL A 103 9.32 4.00 -3.14
CA VAL A 103 9.60 3.62 -4.52
C VAL A 103 8.64 4.32 -5.48
N ASN A 104 9.04 4.40 -6.75
CA ASN A 104 8.11 4.79 -7.81
C ASN A 104 7.39 3.56 -8.38
N LEU A 105 6.35 3.80 -9.19
CA LEU A 105 5.55 2.71 -9.78
C LEU A 105 6.38 1.84 -10.75
N GLU A 106 7.37 2.41 -11.43
CA GLU A 106 8.23 1.66 -12.36
C GLU A 106 9.08 0.61 -11.63
N TYR A 107 9.59 0.95 -10.45
CA TYR A 107 10.32 0.00 -9.60
C TYR A 107 9.49 -1.26 -9.30
N MET A 108 8.18 -1.13 -9.12
CA MET A 108 7.30 -2.28 -8.86
C MET A 108 7.23 -3.26 -10.03
N ILE A 109 7.46 -2.80 -11.26
CA ILE A 109 7.54 -3.69 -12.43
C ILE A 109 8.78 -4.57 -12.34
N SER A 110 9.90 -4.00 -11.90
CA SER A 110 11.15 -4.74 -11.68
C SER A 110 11.03 -5.69 -10.49
N TYR A 111 10.42 -5.24 -9.39
CA TYR A 111 10.21 -6.04 -8.17
C TYR A 111 9.46 -7.35 -8.43
N VAL A 112 8.49 -7.37 -9.35
CA VAL A 112 7.70 -8.58 -9.65
C VAL A 112 8.45 -9.60 -10.52
N LYS A 113 9.54 -9.19 -11.19
CA LYS A 113 10.35 -10.08 -12.04
C LYS A 113 11.40 -10.87 -11.26
N GLU A 114 11.71 -10.44 -10.04
CA GLU A 114 12.62 -11.10 -9.11
C GLU A 114 11.91 -12.26 -8.38
#